data_AF-I4YZ20-F1
#
_entry.id   AF-I4YZ20-F1
#
_cell.length_a   1.000
_cell.length_b   1.000
_cell.length_c   1.000
_cell.angle_alpha   90.00
_cell.angle_beta   90.00
_cell.angle_gamma   90.00
#
_symmetry.space_group_name_H-M   'P 1'
#
loop_
_entity.id
_entity.type
_entity.pdbx_description
1 polymer ?
#
loop_
_entity_poly.entity_id
_entity_poly.type
_entity_poly.pdbx_seq_one_letter_code
_entity_poly.pdbx_strand_id
1 'polypeptide(L)'
;MNEDRSRSDRPVRTPTETDDTRDHWYDRVLTRLGLKPRESIRHDLEDVLAETVEDTDFSPQERAMLKNVLSFHRIRVEDVMVPRADIVAVAADTNLGELLSLFRTAGHSRLPVYGETLDDPKGMVHIRDFLDFIAMRADGGTPESGSADEAALPSLGQIDLSMALSSANILRPVLFVPRSMPAIDLLVRMQATRTHMALVIDEYGGTDGLVSIEDLVEMVVGDIEDEHDEDATLTIVPAADGTFIADARASLDEVKDVLGLDLTDEEGAEDIDTIGGFIVTLAGRVPSRSEVIEGPSGLEFEVLDADPRRVKRLRVHRRTFAPEAEAGDNQANAPRPESAAAE
;
A
#
# COMPACT_ATOMS: atom_id res chain seq x y z
N MET A 1 -84.85 -7.10 45.98
CA MET A 1 -84.65 -6.86 44.54
C MET A 1 -83.33 -7.49 44.15
N ASN A 2 -83.43 -8.63 43.47
CA ASN A 2 -82.53 -9.26 42.49
C ASN A 2 -81.02 -9.42 42.79
N GLU A 3 -80.67 -10.68 43.06
CA GLU A 3 -79.90 -11.57 42.17
C GLU A 3 -78.45 -11.22 41.77
N ASP A 4 -77.55 -12.04 42.31
CA ASP A 4 -76.87 -13.14 41.59
C ASP A 4 -75.55 -12.87 40.81
N ARG A 5 -74.52 -13.54 41.35
CA ARG A 5 -73.59 -14.48 40.68
C ARG A 5 -72.30 -14.02 39.97
N SER A 6 -71.22 -14.49 40.60
CA SER A 6 -70.12 -15.34 40.09
C SER A 6 -68.88 -14.75 39.40
N ARG A 7 -67.75 -14.96 40.11
CA ARG A 7 -66.42 -15.41 39.66
C ARG A 7 -66.26 -15.69 38.15
N SER A 8 -65.18 -15.17 37.57
CA SER A 8 -64.21 -16.02 36.86
C SER A 8 -62.83 -15.37 36.78
N ASP A 9 -61.86 -16.23 37.05
CA ASP A 9 -60.42 -16.12 36.96
C ASP A 9 -59.98 -16.14 35.48
N ARG A 10 -58.99 -15.31 35.07
CA ARG A 10 -58.21 -15.40 33.82
C ARG A 10 -57.16 -14.28 33.70
N PRO A 11 -56.06 -14.48 32.95
CA PRO A 11 -54.75 -14.76 33.54
C PRO A 11 -53.69 -13.68 33.22
N VAL A 12 -52.55 -13.80 33.93
CA VAL A 12 -51.29 -13.09 33.67
C VAL A 12 -50.85 -13.31 32.22
N ARG A 13 -50.57 -12.21 31.50
CA ARG A 13 -49.98 -12.26 30.15
C ARG A 13 -48.46 -12.14 30.26
N THR A 14 -47.75 -13.22 29.95
CA THR A 14 -46.35 -13.20 29.52
C THR A 14 -46.29 -12.61 28.11
N PRO A 15 -45.32 -11.75 27.76
CA PRO A 15 -45.05 -11.42 26.37
C PRO A 15 -44.41 -12.64 25.71
N THR A 16 -45.13 -13.21 24.74
CA THR A 16 -44.62 -14.22 23.81
C THR A 16 -43.59 -13.57 22.90
N GLU A 17 -42.43 -14.21 22.74
CA GLU A 17 -41.57 -14.08 21.56
C GLU A 17 -42.38 -14.22 20.27
N THR A 18 -41.82 -13.70 19.18
CA THR A 18 -42.28 -13.68 17.78
C THR A 18 -42.98 -12.40 17.31
N ASP A 19 -42.17 -11.39 16.96
CA ASP A 19 -42.47 -10.47 15.85
C ASP A 19 -41.18 -10.21 15.06
N ASP A 20 -40.70 -11.23 14.34
CA ASP A 20 -39.48 -11.18 13.50
C ASP A 20 -39.76 -11.67 12.07
N THR A 21 -40.99 -11.48 11.57
CA THR A 21 -41.38 -11.95 10.23
C THR A 21 -42.09 -10.91 9.39
N ARG A 22 -42.26 -9.69 9.90
CA ARG A 22 -42.94 -8.64 9.13
C ARG A 22 -41.99 -7.88 8.20
N ASP A 23 -40.68 -7.86 8.45
CA ASP A 23 -39.81 -6.91 7.75
C ASP A 23 -39.34 -7.27 6.33
N HIS A 24 -39.50 -8.50 5.88
CA HIS A 24 -38.88 -8.95 4.62
C HIS A 24 -39.71 -8.74 3.34
N TRP A 25 -41.02 -8.43 3.42
CA TRP A 25 -41.85 -8.38 2.21
C TRP A 25 -41.85 -7.01 1.53
N TYR A 26 -41.81 -5.92 2.31
CA TYR A 26 -41.74 -4.57 1.76
C TYR A 26 -40.38 -4.29 1.12
N ASP A 27 -39.30 -4.85 1.66
CA ASP A 27 -37.97 -4.76 1.06
C ASP A 27 -37.91 -5.45 -0.31
N ARG A 28 -38.55 -6.61 -0.47
CA ARG A 28 -38.65 -7.29 -1.79
C ARG A 28 -39.49 -6.50 -2.78
N VAL A 29 -40.51 -5.77 -2.31
CA VAL A 29 -41.35 -4.89 -3.15
C VAL A 29 -40.60 -3.62 -3.56
N LEU A 30 -39.88 -2.99 -2.64
CA LEU A 30 -39.06 -1.80 -2.89
C LEU A 30 -37.88 -2.11 -3.82
N THR A 31 -37.29 -3.31 -3.70
CA THR A 31 -36.25 -3.81 -4.61
C THR A 31 -36.78 -3.98 -6.04
N ARG A 32 -38.03 -4.45 -6.19
CA ARG A 32 -38.68 -4.60 -7.51
C ARG A 32 -39.10 -3.27 -8.14
N LEU A 33 -39.23 -2.21 -7.33
CA LEU A 33 -39.61 -0.86 -7.76
C LEU A 33 -38.41 0.07 -8.03
N GLY A 34 -37.18 -0.38 -7.75
CA GLY A 34 -35.96 0.37 -8.09
C GLY A 34 -35.76 1.65 -7.27
N LEU A 35 -36.32 1.72 -6.05
CA LEU A 35 -36.38 2.93 -5.23
C LEU A 35 -35.37 2.97 -4.06
N LYS A 36 -34.39 2.08 -3.99
CA LYS A 36 -33.35 2.17 -2.94
C LYS A 36 -32.34 3.29 -3.26
N PRO A 37 -32.02 4.19 -2.30
CA PRO A 37 -30.84 5.05 -2.38
C PRO A 37 -29.58 4.19 -2.55
N ARG A 38 -28.61 4.64 -3.35
CA ARG A 38 -27.37 3.90 -3.67
C ARG A 38 -26.57 3.45 -2.43
N GLU A 39 -26.75 4.11 -1.28
CA GLU A 39 -26.09 3.74 -0.02
C GLU A 39 -26.53 2.39 0.53
N SER A 40 -27.81 1.98 0.37
CA SER A 40 -28.28 0.72 0.95
C SER A 40 -27.69 -0.50 0.24
N ILE A 41 -27.63 -0.55 -1.09
CA ILE A 41 -27.11 -1.75 -1.79
C ILE A 41 -25.62 -1.97 -1.51
N ARG A 42 -24.86 -0.88 -1.36
CA ARG A 42 -23.44 -0.94 -1.02
C ARG A 42 -23.25 -1.48 0.39
N HIS A 43 -23.97 -0.92 1.36
CA HIS A 43 -23.90 -1.37 2.74
C HIS A 43 -24.36 -2.84 2.87
N ASP A 44 -25.47 -3.20 2.22
CA ASP A 44 -25.97 -4.57 2.14
C ASP A 44 -24.88 -5.53 1.57
N LEU A 45 -24.09 -5.09 0.58
CA LEU A 45 -23.00 -5.89 0.00
C LEU A 45 -21.75 -5.92 0.89
N GLU A 46 -21.42 -4.83 1.57
CA GLU A 46 -20.33 -4.76 2.54
C GLU A 46 -20.60 -5.69 3.74
N ASP A 47 -21.84 -5.72 4.24
CA ASP A 47 -22.26 -6.59 5.34
C ASP A 47 -22.17 -8.07 4.94
N VAL A 48 -22.64 -8.44 3.75
CA VAL A 48 -22.55 -9.81 3.22
C VAL A 48 -21.09 -10.24 3.01
N LEU A 49 -20.20 -9.31 2.63
CA LEU A 49 -18.77 -9.60 2.48
C LEU A 49 -18.04 -9.67 3.83
N ALA A 50 -18.58 -9.04 4.88
CA ALA A 50 -18.03 -9.06 6.23
C ALA A 50 -18.46 -10.31 7.03
N GLU A 51 -19.64 -10.87 6.73
CA GLU A 51 -20.07 -12.12 7.32
C GLU A 51 -19.20 -13.28 6.80
N THR A 52 -18.40 -13.89 7.70
CA THR A 52 -17.75 -15.20 7.48
C THR A 52 -18.80 -16.31 7.49
N VAL A 53 -19.69 -16.31 6.50
CA VAL A 53 -20.57 -17.45 6.27
C VAL A 53 -19.73 -18.48 5.51
N GLU A 54 -19.60 -19.69 6.08
CA GLU A 54 -18.96 -20.87 5.47
C GLU A 54 -19.58 -21.27 4.11
N ASP A 55 -20.67 -20.60 3.70
CA ASP A 55 -21.54 -20.89 2.55
C ASP A 55 -21.53 -19.75 1.50
N THR A 56 -20.51 -18.88 1.48
CA THR A 56 -20.34 -17.93 0.36
C THR A 56 -19.54 -18.57 -0.78
N ASP A 57 -20.09 -18.54 -2.00
CA ASP A 57 -19.47 -19.03 -3.25
C ASP A 57 -18.15 -18.30 -3.63
N PHE A 58 -17.62 -17.43 -2.78
CA PHE A 58 -16.42 -16.63 -3.02
C PHE A 58 -15.22 -17.17 -2.24
N SER A 59 -14.08 -17.28 -2.92
CA SER A 59 -12.78 -17.49 -2.29
C SER A 59 -12.38 -16.29 -1.40
N PRO A 60 -11.47 -16.49 -0.42
CA PRO A 60 -10.94 -15.39 0.39
C PRO A 60 -10.39 -14.23 -0.45
N GLN A 61 -9.70 -14.55 -1.55
CA GLN A 61 -9.13 -13.58 -2.49
C GLN A 61 -10.21 -12.79 -3.23
N GLU A 62 -11.29 -13.45 -3.68
CA GLU A 62 -12.42 -12.78 -4.32
C GLU A 62 -13.13 -11.84 -3.35
N ARG A 63 -13.33 -12.24 -2.07
CA ARG A 63 -13.91 -11.35 -1.04
C ARG A 63 -13.04 -10.13 -0.80
N ALA A 64 -11.72 -10.30 -0.72
CA ALA A 64 -10.77 -9.20 -0.54
C ALA A 64 -10.81 -8.22 -1.73
N MET A 65 -10.77 -8.74 -2.96
CA MET A 65 -10.86 -7.91 -4.17
C MET A 65 -12.19 -7.14 -4.21
N LEU A 66 -13.32 -7.79 -3.89
CA LEU A 66 -14.63 -7.14 -3.85
C LEU A 66 -14.68 -6.01 -2.80
N LYS A 67 -14.15 -6.25 -1.60
CA LYS A 67 -14.05 -5.22 -0.55
C LYS A 67 -13.18 -4.04 -1.01
N ASN A 68 -12.08 -4.31 -1.71
CA ASN A 68 -11.21 -3.28 -2.28
C ASN A 68 -11.92 -2.46 -3.37
N VAL A 69 -12.65 -3.10 -4.29
CA VAL A 69 -13.47 -2.41 -5.32
C VAL A 69 -14.47 -1.46 -4.66
N LEU A 70 -15.14 -1.90 -3.60
CA LEU A 70 -16.08 -1.05 -2.87
C LEU A 70 -15.34 0.14 -2.24
N SER A 71 -14.24 -0.12 -1.53
CA SER A 71 -13.45 0.93 -0.87
C SER A 71 -12.84 1.93 -1.85
N PHE A 72 -12.48 1.51 -3.06
CA PHE A 72 -11.85 2.32 -4.10
C PHE A 72 -12.64 3.59 -4.49
N HIS A 73 -13.96 3.58 -4.31
CA HIS A 73 -14.79 4.77 -4.54
C HIS A 73 -14.42 5.97 -3.65
N ARG A 74 -13.93 5.71 -2.43
CA ARG A 74 -13.57 6.75 -1.46
C ARG A 74 -12.16 7.31 -1.68
N ILE A 75 -11.35 6.63 -2.51
CA ILE A 75 -9.94 6.93 -2.74
C ILE A 75 -9.80 8.06 -3.76
N ARG A 76 -8.93 9.02 -3.45
CA ARG A 76 -8.55 10.13 -4.31
C ARG A 76 -7.17 9.91 -4.90
N VAL A 77 -6.85 10.70 -5.92
CA VAL A 77 -5.53 10.71 -6.56
C VAL A 77 -4.42 10.98 -5.55
N GLU A 78 -4.63 11.90 -4.60
CA GLU A 78 -3.64 12.20 -3.55
C GLU A 78 -3.33 11.02 -2.61
N ASP A 79 -4.28 10.10 -2.41
CA ASP A 79 -4.09 8.95 -1.52
C ASP A 79 -3.20 7.86 -2.17
N VAL A 80 -3.08 7.87 -3.51
CA VAL A 80 -2.39 6.84 -4.30
C VAL A 80 -1.17 7.38 -5.03
N MET A 81 -0.98 8.71 -5.10
CA MET A 81 0.11 9.30 -5.85
C MET A 81 1.48 9.08 -5.23
N VAL A 82 2.49 8.90 -6.07
CA VAL A 82 3.90 8.98 -5.69
C VAL A 82 4.20 10.45 -5.37
N PRO A 83 4.57 10.78 -4.12
CA PRO A 83 4.86 12.15 -3.73
C PRO A 83 6.00 12.75 -4.55
N ARG A 84 5.98 14.07 -4.77
CA ARG A 84 7.02 14.81 -5.52
C ARG A 84 8.46 14.41 -5.16
N ALA A 85 8.75 14.23 -3.88
CA ALA A 85 10.08 13.90 -3.38
C ALA A 85 10.61 12.54 -3.87
N ASP A 86 9.70 11.61 -4.17
CA ASP A 86 10.00 10.24 -4.56
C ASP A 86 9.92 10.03 -6.08
N ILE A 87 9.64 11.08 -6.85
CA ILE A 87 9.56 10.99 -8.31
C ILE A 87 10.96 10.79 -8.89
N VAL A 88 11.19 9.63 -9.50
CA VAL A 88 12.33 9.41 -10.37
C VAL A 88 12.03 10.00 -11.76
N ALA A 89 12.67 11.11 -12.07
CA ALA A 89 12.52 11.82 -13.35
C ALA A 89 13.86 12.06 -14.04
N VAL A 90 13.82 12.48 -15.31
CA VAL A 90 15.01 12.78 -16.11
C VAL A 90 14.92 14.18 -16.73
N ALA A 91 16.04 14.89 -16.79
CA ALA A 91 16.09 16.20 -17.43
C ALA A 91 16.08 16.05 -18.97
N ALA A 92 15.50 17.04 -19.67
CA ALA A 92 15.37 17.00 -21.12
C ALA A 92 16.74 17.04 -21.85
N ASP A 93 17.76 17.63 -21.22
CA ASP A 93 19.12 17.74 -21.74
C ASP A 93 20.04 16.56 -21.34
N THR A 94 19.55 15.63 -20.52
CA THR A 94 20.26 14.39 -20.16
C THR A 94 20.64 13.62 -21.42
N ASN A 95 21.88 13.11 -21.45
CA ASN A 95 22.34 12.32 -22.58
C ASN A 95 21.77 10.88 -22.57
N LEU A 96 21.73 10.24 -23.73
CA LEU A 96 21.14 8.90 -23.87
C LEU A 96 21.87 7.82 -23.07
N GLY A 97 23.17 7.95 -22.81
CA GLY A 97 23.93 7.03 -21.97
C GLY A 97 23.54 7.08 -20.50
N GLU A 98 23.30 8.28 -19.97
CA GLU A 98 22.77 8.52 -18.63
C GLU A 98 21.33 8.02 -18.53
N LEU A 99 20.49 8.28 -19.54
CA LEU A 99 19.12 7.76 -19.58
C LEU A 99 19.07 6.22 -19.55
N LEU A 100 19.94 5.55 -20.32
CA LEU A 100 20.06 4.08 -20.28
C LEU A 100 20.44 3.59 -18.88
N SER A 101 21.39 4.28 -18.24
CA SER A 101 21.82 3.94 -16.89
C SER A 101 20.67 4.10 -15.89
N LEU A 102 19.88 5.18 -16.03
CA LEU A 102 18.72 5.46 -15.20
C LEU A 102 17.64 4.40 -15.36
N PHE A 103 17.29 3.99 -16.60
CA PHE A 103 16.34 2.90 -16.83
C PHE A 103 16.81 1.58 -16.20
N ARG A 104 18.12 1.29 -16.24
CA ARG A 104 18.68 0.08 -15.64
C ARG A 104 18.61 0.08 -14.12
N THR A 105 18.82 1.21 -13.46
CA THR A 105 18.88 1.30 -12.00
C THR A 105 17.52 1.57 -11.36
N ALA A 106 16.66 2.34 -12.01
CA ALA A 106 15.37 2.75 -11.45
C ALA A 106 14.29 1.66 -11.53
N GLY A 107 14.40 0.71 -12.47
CA GLY A 107 13.42 -0.38 -12.62
C GLY A 107 12.06 0.05 -13.17
N HIS A 108 11.90 1.32 -13.57
CA HIS A 108 10.65 1.83 -14.14
C HIS A 108 10.63 1.75 -15.67
N SER A 109 9.47 1.44 -16.25
CA SER A 109 9.31 1.42 -17.72
C SER A 109 9.08 2.81 -18.33
N ARG A 110 8.73 3.79 -17.51
CA ARG A 110 8.37 5.16 -17.92
C ARG A 110 8.98 6.15 -16.93
N LEU A 111 9.53 7.24 -17.45
CA LEU A 111 10.11 8.31 -16.65
C LEU A 111 9.54 9.66 -17.10
N PRO A 112 9.08 10.51 -16.17
CA PRO A 112 8.77 11.90 -16.47
C PRO A 112 10.01 12.64 -16.97
N VAL A 113 9.82 13.50 -17.97
CA VAL A 113 10.88 14.35 -18.51
C VAL A 113 10.58 15.80 -18.16
N TYR A 114 11.53 16.48 -17.55
CA TYR A 114 11.39 17.86 -17.11
C TYR A 114 12.41 18.80 -17.76
N GLY A 115 12.12 20.09 -17.78
CA GLY A 115 13.05 21.14 -18.22
C GLY A 115 14.02 21.51 -17.11
N GLU A 116 13.86 22.71 -16.55
CA GLU A 116 14.72 23.19 -15.46
C GLU A 116 14.37 22.55 -14.11
N THR A 117 13.09 22.32 -13.87
CA THR A 117 12.57 21.74 -12.62
C THR A 117 11.39 20.82 -12.91
N LEU A 118 10.96 20.04 -11.92
CA LEU A 118 9.75 19.21 -12.02
C LEU A 118 8.46 20.02 -12.30
N ASP A 119 8.47 21.34 -12.09
CA ASP A 119 7.34 22.23 -12.42
C ASP A 119 7.30 22.61 -13.91
N ASP A 120 8.29 22.19 -14.69
CA ASP A 120 8.34 22.36 -16.15
C ASP A 120 8.33 20.99 -16.87
N PRO A 121 7.23 20.21 -16.78
CA PRO A 121 7.13 18.91 -17.40
C PRO A 121 7.07 19.02 -18.93
N LYS A 122 7.96 18.32 -19.62
CA LYS A 122 8.02 18.23 -21.09
C LYS A 122 7.26 17.04 -21.65
N GLY A 123 7.04 16.01 -20.83
CA GLY A 123 6.34 14.78 -21.20
C GLY A 123 6.87 13.59 -20.42
N MET A 124 6.86 12.43 -21.05
CA MET A 124 7.46 11.21 -20.52
C MET A 124 8.23 10.46 -21.59
N VAL A 125 9.22 9.67 -21.17
CA VAL A 125 9.95 8.75 -22.04
C VAL A 125 9.65 7.31 -21.63
N HIS A 126 9.36 6.47 -22.62
CA HIS A 126 9.11 5.05 -22.44
C HIS A 126 10.35 4.25 -22.82
N ILE A 127 10.70 3.22 -22.04
CA ILE A 127 11.86 2.37 -22.31
C ILE A 127 11.81 1.73 -23.71
N ARG A 128 10.63 1.29 -24.14
CA ARG A 128 10.39 0.78 -25.50
C ARG A 128 10.76 1.80 -26.59
N ASP A 129 10.32 3.05 -26.49
CA ASP A 129 10.64 4.06 -27.51
C ASP A 129 12.13 4.37 -27.56
N PHE A 130 12.75 4.39 -26.37
CA PHE A 130 14.18 4.52 -26.25
C PHE A 130 14.92 3.36 -26.93
N LEU A 131 14.53 2.11 -26.68
CA LEU A 131 15.11 0.94 -27.33
C LEU A 131 14.87 0.92 -28.84
N ASP A 132 13.66 1.24 -29.29
CA ASP A 132 13.31 1.31 -30.71
C ASP A 132 14.16 2.38 -31.43
N PHE A 133 14.41 3.52 -30.79
CA PHE A 133 15.29 4.57 -31.29
C PHE A 133 16.75 4.10 -31.41
N ILE A 134 17.27 3.43 -30.39
CA ILE A 134 18.62 2.86 -30.36
C ILE A 134 18.77 1.81 -31.47
N ALA A 135 17.79 0.92 -31.63
CA ALA A 135 17.78 -0.09 -32.69
C ALA A 135 17.77 0.54 -34.09
N MET A 136 16.90 1.53 -34.34
CA MET A 136 16.83 2.23 -35.62
C MET A 136 18.15 2.92 -36.00
N ARG A 137 18.88 3.45 -35.01
CA ARG A 137 20.22 4.04 -35.20
C ARG A 137 21.28 2.99 -35.47
N ALA A 138 21.18 1.82 -34.82
CA ALA A 138 22.11 0.71 -35.01
C ALA A 138 22.00 0.06 -36.41
N ASP A 139 20.83 0.16 -37.04
CA ASP A 139 20.55 -0.40 -38.37
C ASP A 139 20.87 0.57 -39.53
N GLY A 140 21.46 1.74 -39.25
CA GLY A 140 21.89 2.68 -40.30
C GLY A 140 20.76 3.50 -40.95
N GLY A 141 19.56 3.51 -40.38
CA GLY A 141 18.50 4.47 -40.72
C GLY A 141 17.88 4.31 -42.11
N THR A 142 17.16 3.22 -42.38
CA THR A 142 15.86 3.13 -43.09
C THR A 142 15.53 1.65 -43.37
N PRO A 143 14.29 1.19 -43.11
CA PRO A 143 13.85 -0.12 -43.58
C PRO A 143 13.38 -0.01 -45.04
N GLU A 144 14.29 0.31 -45.96
CA GLU A 144 13.98 0.28 -47.39
C GLU A 144 14.26 -1.13 -47.94
N SER A 145 13.19 -1.93 -47.99
CA SER A 145 12.92 -2.97 -49.00
C SER A 145 14.14 -3.62 -49.67
N GLY A 146 14.64 -4.71 -49.10
CA GLY A 146 15.62 -5.56 -49.79
C GLY A 146 15.86 -6.88 -49.04
N SER A 147 15.37 -7.98 -49.62
CA SER A 147 15.69 -9.39 -49.34
C SER A 147 15.85 -9.84 -47.88
N ALA A 148 14.98 -10.77 -47.47
CA ALA A 148 15.07 -11.54 -46.23
C ALA A 148 16.25 -12.52 -46.24
N ASP A 149 17.48 -12.03 -46.34
CA ASP A 149 18.71 -12.81 -46.19
C ASP A 149 19.54 -12.24 -45.03
N GLU A 150 19.75 -13.10 -44.02
CA GLU A 150 20.53 -12.93 -42.79
C GLU A 150 20.35 -11.59 -42.06
N ALA A 151 19.54 -11.59 -41.01
CA ALA A 151 19.42 -10.48 -40.06
C ALA A 151 20.78 -10.16 -39.43
N ALA A 152 21.53 -9.25 -40.05
CA ALA A 152 22.74 -8.69 -39.50
C ALA A 152 22.39 -8.08 -38.14
N LEU A 153 23.13 -8.47 -37.10
CA LEU A 153 22.89 -7.96 -35.75
C LEU A 153 23.09 -6.43 -35.73
N PRO A 154 22.23 -5.67 -35.04
CA PRO A 154 22.33 -4.22 -34.94
C PRO A 154 23.71 -3.82 -34.38
N SER A 155 24.38 -2.88 -35.06
CA SER A 155 25.72 -2.43 -34.67
C SER A 155 25.66 -1.36 -33.58
N LEU A 156 25.48 -1.80 -32.32
CA LEU A 156 25.35 -0.91 -31.17
C LEU A 156 26.57 0.00 -30.90
N GLY A 157 27.75 -0.37 -31.42
CA GLY A 157 29.00 0.38 -31.21
C GLY A 157 29.07 1.74 -31.93
N GLN A 158 28.15 2.03 -32.85
CA GLN A 158 28.11 3.30 -33.61
C GLN A 158 27.07 4.29 -33.07
N ILE A 159 26.40 3.96 -31.97
CA ILE A 159 25.33 4.80 -31.44
C ILE A 159 25.93 5.94 -30.62
N ASP A 160 25.60 7.16 -31.01
CA ASP A 160 25.96 8.35 -30.24
C ASP A 160 25.10 8.45 -28.97
N LEU A 161 25.62 7.92 -27.87
CA LEU A 161 25.02 8.01 -26.54
C LEU A 161 25.21 9.38 -25.88
N SER A 162 26.02 10.27 -26.46
CA SER A 162 26.24 11.62 -25.93
C SER A 162 25.15 12.61 -26.37
N MET A 163 24.30 12.20 -27.31
CA MET A 163 23.15 12.98 -27.76
C MET A 163 22.19 13.28 -26.61
N ALA A 164 21.64 14.50 -26.56
CA ALA A 164 20.61 14.88 -25.60
C ALA A 164 19.25 14.22 -25.90
N LEU A 165 18.51 13.86 -24.85
CA LEU A 165 17.17 13.26 -24.93
C LEU A 165 16.19 14.12 -25.73
N SER A 166 16.20 15.44 -25.53
CA SER A 166 15.34 16.39 -26.26
C SER A 166 15.49 16.30 -27.78
N SER A 167 16.66 15.86 -28.26
CA SER A 167 16.95 15.73 -29.70
C SER A 167 16.54 14.39 -30.29
N ALA A 168 16.18 13.40 -29.47
CA ALA A 168 15.79 12.07 -29.92
C ALA A 168 14.33 11.98 -30.41
N ASN A 169 13.49 12.97 -30.09
CA ASN A 169 12.07 13.03 -30.46
C ASN A 169 11.26 11.77 -30.06
N ILE A 170 11.59 11.20 -28.90
CA ILE A 170 10.93 10.02 -28.30
C ILE A 170 10.03 10.38 -27.11
N LEU A 171 9.75 11.67 -26.91
CA LEU A 171 8.91 12.15 -25.82
C LEU A 171 7.44 11.92 -26.16
N ARG A 172 6.71 11.31 -25.22
CA ARG A 172 5.26 11.15 -25.29
C ARG A 172 4.57 12.17 -24.37
N PRO A 173 3.34 12.60 -24.71
CA PRO A 173 2.56 13.44 -23.82
C PRO A 173 2.20 12.68 -22.54
N VAL A 174 2.03 13.43 -21.45
CA VAL A 174 1.58 12.92 -20.15
C VAL A 174 0.22 13.53 -19.80
N LEU A 175 -0.60 12.77 -19.05
CA LEU A 175 -1.90 13.23 -18.59
C LEU A 175 -1.74 14.11 -17.35
N PHE A 176 -2.44 15.23 -17.27
CA PHE A 176 -2.45 16.10 -16.09
C PHE A 176 -3.78 15.99 -15.35
N VAL A 177 -3.71 15.79 -14.03
CA VAL A 177 -4.87 15.61 -13.15
C VAL A 177 -4.71 16.37 -11.83
N PRO A 178 -5.79 16.85 -11.22
CA PRO A 178 -5.74 17.48 -9.90
C PRO A 178 -5.72 16.42 -8.78
N ARG A 179 -5.08 16.75 -7.65
CA ARG A 179 -4.96 15.88 -6.46
C ARG A 179 -6.30 15.39 -5.89
N SER A 180 -7.34 16.21 -5.99
CA SER A 180 -8.66 15.92 -5.43
C SER A 180 -9.52 14.99 -6.31
N MET A 181 -9.06 14.65 -7.51
CA MET A 181 -9.80 13.80 -8.45
C MET A 181 -10.03 12.41 -7.85
N PRO A 182 -11.22 11.79 -8.00
CA PRO A 182 -11.43 10.40 -7.60
C PRO A 182 -10.52 9.43 -8.38
N ALA A 183 -9.94 8.45 -7.70
CA ALA A 183 -9.03 7.48 -8.30
C ALA A 183 -9.71 6.66 -9.41
N ILE A 184 -10.99 6.32 -9.24
CA ILE A 184 -11.80 5.62 -10.25
C ILE A 184 -11.97 6.43 -11.55
N ASP A 185 -12.15 7.74 -11.44
CA ASP A 185 -12.30 8.61 -12.61
C ASP A 185 -10.97 8.72 -13.36
N LEU A 186 -9.85 8.77 -12.64
CA LEU A 186 -8.52 8.72 -13.23
C LEU A 186 -8.30 7.40 -13.96
N LEU A 187 -8.62 6.26 -13.32
CA LEU A 187 -8.49 4.93 -13.92
C LEU A 187 -9.26 4.82 -15.24
N VAL A 188 -10.53 5.25 -15.25
CA VAL A 188 -11.38 5.25 -16.46
C VAL A 188 -10.79 6.15 -17.55
N ARG A 189 -10.28 7.34 -17.18
CA ARG A 189 -9.66 8.27 -18.13
C ARG A 189 -8.37 7.71 -18.72
N MET A 190 -7.54 7.07 -17.90
CA MET A 190 -6.30 6.41 -18.32
C MET A 190 -6.57 5.23 -19.27
N GLN A 191 -7.60 4.43 -18.99
CA GLN A 191 -8.06 3.36 -19.88
C GLN A 191 -8.56 3.90 -21.22
N ALA A 192 -9.39 4.94 -21.21
CA ALA A 192 -9.96 5.53 -22.43
C ALA A 192 -8.88 6.15 -23.34
N THR A 193 -7.91 6.83 -22.74
CA THR A 193 -6.81 7.49 -23.47
C THR A 193 -5.62 6.57 -23.73
N ARG A 194 -5.63 5.34 -23.18
CA ARG A 194 -4.52 4.38 -23.20
C ARG A 194 -3.21 4.99 -22.67
N THR A 195 -3.30 5.84 -21.65
CA THR A 195 -2.16 6.43 -20.95
C THR A 195 -1.93 5.70 -19.64
N HIS A 196 -0.69 5.32 -19.34
CA HIS A 196 -0.32 4.56 -18.14
C HIS A 196 0.33 5.42 -17.05
N MET A 197 0.42 6.73 -17.27
CA MET A 197 1.06 7.66 -16.34
C MET A 197 0.33 9.00 -16.38
N ALA A 198 0.13 9.59 -15.21
CA ALA A 198 -0.43 10.93 -15.04
C ALA A 198 0.40 11.73 -14.03
N LEU A 199 0.65 13.00 -14.33
CA LEU A 199 1.22 13.96 -13.39
C LEU A 199 0.09 14.62 -12.60
N VAL A 200 0.28 14.68 -11.29
CA VAL A 200 -0.62 15.36 -10.36
C VAL A 200 -0.14 16.80 -10.23
N ILE A 201 -1.04 17.75 -10.48
CA ILE A 201 -0.74 19.17 -10.42
C ILE A 201 -1.44 19.84 -9.23
N ASP A 202 -0.75 20.82 -8.65
CA ASP A 202 -1.29 21.71 -7.63
C ASP A 202 -2.10 22.87 -8.26
N GLU A 203 -2.62 23.74 -7.40
CA GLU A 203 -3.44 24.89 -7.80
C GLU A 203 -2.65 25.98 -8.54
N TYR A 204 -1.32 25.96 -8.42
CA TYR A 204 -0.40 26.91 -9.05
C TYR A 204 0.19 26.35 -10.36
N GLY A 205 -0.14 25.11 -10.72
CA GLY A 205 0.36 24.39 -11.90
C GLY A 205 1.71 23.71 -11.68
N GLY A 206 2.19 23.64 -10.44
CA GLY A 206 3.36 22.85 -10.05
C GLY A 206 3.06 21.36 -9.99
N THR A 207 4.11 20.54 -10.01
CA THR A 207 3.98 19.08 -9.89
C THR A 207 3.93 18.66 -8.43
N ASP A 208 2.80 18.12 -7.99
CA ASP A 208 2.58 17.64 -6.62
C ASP A 208 2.93 16.14 -6.48
N GLY A 209 2.77 15.38 -7.57
CA GLY A 209 2.99 13.95 -7.57
C GLY A 209 2.84 13.29 -8.95
N LEU A 210 2.88 11.96 -8.95
CA LEU A 210 2.73 11.11 -10.13
C LEU A 210 1.82 9.91 -9.81
N VAL A 211 0.99 9.47 -10.74
CA VAL A 211 0.21 8.23 -10.62
C VAL A 211 0.41 7.34 -11.84
N SER A 212 0.63 6.05 -11.63
CA SER A 212 0.59 5.04 -12.69
C SER A 212 -0.75 4.29 -12.70
N ILE A 213 -1.09 3.66 -13.83
CA ILE A 213 -2.31 2.84 -13.88
C ILE A 213 -2.15 1.59 -13.01
N GLU A 214 -0.91 1.11 -12.91
CA GLU A 214 -0.52 -0.02 -12.08
C GLU A 214 -0.82 0.26 -10.60
N ASP A 215 -0.51 1.46 -10.09
CA ASP A 215 -0.84 1.87 -8.71
C ASP A 215 -2.35 1.88 -8.46
N LEU A 216 -3.14 2.36 -9.43
CA LEU A 216 -4.60 2.40 -9.31
C LEU A 216 -5.22 1.01 -9.32
N VAL A 217 -4.65 0.08 -10.10
CA VAL A 217 -5.11 -1.31 -10.17
C VAL A 217 -4.69 -2.10 -8.93
N GLU A 218 -3.50 -1.84 -8.38
CA GLU A 218 -3.02 -2.44 -7.12
C GLU A 218 -4.02 -2.20 -5.98
N MET A 219 -4.63 -1.01 -5.91
CA MET A 219 -5.64 -0.71 -4.89
C MET A 219 -6.89 -1.61 -4.95
N VAL A 220 -7.17 -2.20 -6.11
CA VAL A 220 -8.29 -3.11 -6.30
C VAL A 220 -7.86 -4.55 -6.13
N VAL A 221 -6.78 -4.94 -6.82
CA VAL A 221 -6.32 -6.32 -6.91
C VAL A 221 -5.59 -6.77 -5.63
N GLY A 222 -4.96 -5.84 -4.91
CA GLY A 222 -4.01 -6.17 -3.85
C GLY A 222 -2.65 -6.61 -4.42
N ASP A 223 -1.73 -7.00 -3.53
CA ASP A 223 -0.52 -7.71 -3.95
C ASP A 223 -0.96 -9.09 -4.44
N ILE A 224 -0.62 -9.45 -5.67
CA ILE A 224 -0.93 -10.78 -6.21
C ILE A 224 -0.04 -11.78 -5.48
N GLU A 225 -0.58 -12.42 -4.45
CA GLU A 225 0.02 -13.57 -3.76
C GLU A 225 -0.14 -14.82 -4.63
N ASP A 226 0.95 -15.56 -4.80
CA ASP A 226 1.05 -16.69 -5.74
C ASP A 226 0.20 -17.87 -5.25
N GLU A 227 -0.32 -18.64 -6.21
CA GLU A 227 -1.18 -19.82 -6.01
C GLU A 227 -0.47 -20.98 -5.27
N HIS A 228 0.82 -20.78 -4.98
CA HIS A 228 1.73 -21.73 -4.34
C HIS A 228 2.09 -21.37 -2.89
N ASP A 229 1.52 -20.31 -2.31
CA ASP A 229 1.73 -19.96 -0.90
C ASP A 229 0.70 -20.69 0.00
N GLU A 230 0.86 -22.01 0.14
CA GLU A 230 0.13 -22.80 1.15
C GLU A 230 0.54 -22.46 2.60
N ASP A 231 1.57 -21.62 2.80
CA ASP A 231 2.04 -21.13 4.10
C ASP A 231 1.31 -19.85 4.59
N ALA A 232 0.40 -19.28 3.79
CA ALA A 232 -0.30 -18.01 4.06
C ALA A 232 -1.40 -18.07 5.17
N THR A 233 -1.40 -19.09 6.03
CA THR A 233 -2.27 -19.08 7.22
C THR A 233 -1.63 -18.39 8.43
N LEU A 234 -0.32 -18.11 8.38
CA LEU A 234 0.38 -17.46 9.49
C LEU A 234 0.96 -16.12 9.04
N THR A 235 0.20 -15.05 9.28
CA THR A 235 0.66 -13.66 9.13
C THR A 235 1.86 -13.34 10.03
N ILE A 236 2.12 -14.19 11.03
CA ILE A 236 3.22 -14.07 11.99
C ILE A 236 3.92 -15.44 12.10
N VAL A 237 5.18 -15.50 11.67
CA VAL A 237 5.98 -16.72 11.65
C VAL A 237 7.13 -16.62 12.67
N PRO A 238 7.33 -17.62 13.55
CA PRO A 238 8.49 -17.64 14.43
C PRO A 238 9.77 -17.87 13.62
N ALA A 239 10.79 -17.05 13.87
CA ALA A 239 12.12 -17.21 13.31
C ALA A 239 13.02 -18.05 14.24
N ALA A 240 14.09 -18.60 13.67
CA ALA A 240 14.99 -19.53 14.36
C ALA A 240 15.76 -18.93 15.54
N ASP A 241 15.80 -17.60 15.65
CA ASP A 241 16.49 -16.82 16.69
C ASP A 241 15.58 -16.40 17.85
N GLY A 242 14.33 -16.87 17.88
CA GLY A 242 13.35 -16.47 18.90
C GLY A 242 12.68 -15.12 18.63
N THR A 243 12.88 -14.57 17.43
CA THR A 243 12.13 -13.42 16.92
C THR A 243 10.92 -13.88 16.11
N PHE A 244 10.03 -12.96 15.76
CA PHE A 244 8.89 -13.25 14.88
C PHE A 244 8.98 -12.39 13.62
N ILE A 245 8.66 -12.95 12.47
CA ILE A 245 8.51 -12.21 11.21
C ILE A 245 7.02 -12.06 10.98
N ALA A 246 6.55 -10.82 10.89
CA ALA A 246 5.14 -10.49 10.69
C ALA A 246 4.95 -9.74 9.37
N ASP A 247 3.91 -10.10 8.62
CA ASP A 247 3.34 -9.21 7.61
C ASP A 247 2.63 -8.05 8.33
N ALA A 248 2.84 -6.83 7.83
CA ALA A 248 2.28 -5.62 8.42
C ALA A 248 0.74 -5.57 8.40
N ARG A 249 0.08 -6.46 7.63
CA ARG A 249 -1.37 -6.65 7.59
C ARG A 249 -1.90 -7.50 8.74
N ALA A 250 -1.05 -8.16 9.53
CA ALA A 250 -1.48 -8.92 10.70
C ALA A 250 -2.37 -8.04 11.58
N SER A 251 -3.55 -8.55 11.94
CA SER A 251 -4.45 -7.86 12.85
C SER A 251 -3.83 -7.76 14.25
N LEU A 252 -4.20 -6.74 15.02
CA LEU A 252 -3.74 -6.62 16.40
C LEU A 252 -4.23 -7.80 17.27
N ASP A 253 -5.37 -8.40 16.93
CA ASP A 253 -5.89 -9.61 17.55
C ASP A 253 -5.01 -10.84 17.26
N GLU A 254 -4.57 -11.04 16.01
CA GLU A 254 -3.63 -12.11 15.65
C GLU A 254 -2.28 -11.95 16.38
N VAL A 255 -1.80 -10.70 16.47
CA VAL A 255 -0.60 -10.37 17.23
C VAL A 255 -0.76 -10.74 18.69
N LYS A 256 -1.91 -10.42 19.29
CA LYS A 256 -2.23 -10.77 20.67
C LYS A 256 -2.29 -12.28 20.89
N ASP A 257 -2.85 -13.03 19.96
CA ASP A 257 -2.94 -14.49 20.07
C ASP A 257 -1.56 -15.16 19.98
N VAL A 258 -0.68 -14.66 19.10
CA VAL A 258 0.66 -15.25 18.88
C VAL A 258 1.67 -14.79 19.93
N LEU A 259 1.70 -13.50 20.25
CA LEU A 259 2.68 -12.90 21.16
C LEU A 259 2.20 -12.82 22.60
N GLY A 260 0.89 -13.02 22.85
CA GLY A 260 0.27 -12.95 24.17
C GLY A 260 0.21 -11.53 24.74
N LEU A 261 0.30 -10.51 23.88
CA LEU A 261 0.37 -9.10 24.27
C LEU A 261 -0.73 -8.32 23.56
N ASP A 262 -1.54 -7.63 24.36
CA ASP A 262 -2.59 -6.78 23.82
C ASP A 262 -2.02 -5.41 23.47
N LEU A 263 -1.95 -5.11 22.17
CA LEU A 263 -1.49 -3.81 21.65
C LEU A 263 -2.66 -2.83 21.46
N THR A 264 -3.91 -3.28 21.61
CA THR A 264 -5.10 -2.44 21.39
C THR A 264 -5.37 -1.47 22.55
N ASP A 265 -4.88 -1.79 23.74
CA ASP A 265 -5.02 -0.97 24.95
C ASP A 265 -4.04 0.22 25.01
N GLU A 266 -3.15 0.36 24.02
CA GLU A 266 -2.11 1.38 23.99
C GLU A 266 -2.63 2.73 23.46
N GLU A 267 -2.08 3.83 23.99
CA GLU A 267 -2.50 5.20 23.63
C GLU A 267 -2.35 5.44 22.11
N GLY A 268 -3.47 5.69 21.44
CA GLY A 268 -3.51 5.93 19.99
C GLY A 268 -3.81 4.70 19.13
N ALA A 269 -4.03 3.52 19.73
CA ALA A 269 -4.42 2.30 19.01
C ALA A 269 -5.94 2.11 18.83
N GLU A 270 -6.77 3.03 19.36
CA GLU A 270 -8.23 2.89 19.44
C GLU A 270 -8.93 2.73 18.08
N ASP A 271 -8.34 3.24 16.99
CA ASP A 271 -8.86 3.17 15.61
C ASP A 271 -7.95 2.34 14.68
N ILE A 272 -7.09 1.48 15.23
CA ILE A 272 -6.07 0.75 14.47
C ILE A 272 -6.34 -0.74 14.46
N ASP A 273 -6.51 -1.30 13.26
CA ASP A 273 -6.80 -2.72 13.10
C ASP A 273 -5.54 -3.60 12.95
N THR A 274 -4.43 -3.06 12.44
CA THR A 274 -3.25 -3.83 12.02
C THR A 274 -1.95 -3.41 12.70
N ILE A 275 -1.00 -4.35 12.79
CA ILE A 275 0.34 -4.08 13.33
C ILE A 275 1.06 -3.00 12.52
N GLY A 276 0.91 -2.96 11.20
CA GLY A 276 1.50 -1.93 10.35
C GLY A 276 0.98 -0.53 10.69
N GLY A 277 -0.33 -0.39 10.87
CA GLY A 277 -0.94 0.87 11.29
C GLY A 277 -0.47 1.31 12.69
N PHE A 278 -0.31 0.34 13.60
CA PHE A 278 0.20 0.58 14.94
C PHE A 278 1.63 1.12 14.91
N ILE A 279 2.52 0.51 14.13
CA ILE A 279 3.92 0.98 13.98
C ILE A 279 3.99 2.38 13.37
N VAL A 280 3.17 2.67 12.36
CA VAL A 280 3.13 4.02 11.75
C VAL A 280 2.66 5.07 12.76
N THR A 281 1.68 4.73 13.58
CA THR A 281 1.16 5.64 14.63
C THR A 281 2.21 5.88 15.72
N LEU A 282 2.86 4.81 16.17
CA LEU A 282 3.92 4.88 17.17
C LEU A 282 5.13 5.70 16.69
N ALA A 283 5.51 5.55 15.42
CA ALA A 283 6.59 6.31 14.80
C ALA A 283 6.17 7.74 14.38
N GLY A 284 4.87 8.02 14.31
CA GLY A 284 4.31 9.27 13.77
C GLY A 284 4.54 9.49 12.27
N ARG A 285 5.06 8.49 11.56
CA ARG A 285 5.36 8.47 10.12
C ARG A 285 5.55 7.03 9.65
N VAL A 286 5.63 6.84 8.33
CA VAL A 286 6.05 5.55 7.77
C VAL A 286 7.56 5.36 7.98
N PRO A 287 8.00 4.35 8.74
CA PRO A 287 9.42 4.09 8.97
C PRO A 287 10.09 3.47 7.74
N SER A 288 11.39 3.76 7.58
CA SER A 288 12.18 3.24 6.47
C SER A 288 12.66 1.82 6.74
N ARG A 289 13.06 1.11 5.67
CA ARG A 289 13.67 -0.22 5.80
C ARG A 289 14.88 -0.20 6.74
N SER A 290 14.98 -1.23 7.58
CA SER A 290 15.97 -1.44 8.64
C SER A 290 15.89 -0.46 9.82
N GLU A 291 14.85 0.37 9.88
CA GLU A 291 14.56 1.18 11.05
C GLU A 291 13.98 0.30 12.17
N VAL A 292 14.37 0.57 13.42
CA VAL A 292 13.86 -0.14 14.61
C VAL A 292 13.03 0.82 15.44
N ILE A 293 11.78 0.44 15.68
CA ILE A 293 10.81 1.19 16.48
C ILE A 293 10.63 0.48 17.82
N GLU A 294 10.83 1.22 18.91
CA GLU A 294 10.59 0.70 20.27
C GLU A 294 9.10 0.58 20.53
N GLY A 295 8.67 -0.62 20.91
CA GLY A 295 7.30 -0.97 21.21
C GLY A 295 6.98 -1.03 22.70
N PRO A 296 5.68 -1.07 23.05
CA PRO A 296 5.24 -1.31 24.41
C PRO A 296 5.68 -2.69 24.92
N SER A 297 5.68 -2.86 26.24
CA SER A 297 5.98 -4.14 26.91
C SER A 297 7.35 -4.75 26.56
N GLY A 298 8.31 -3.94 26.11
CA GLY A 298 9.67 -4.37 25.76
C GLY A 298 9.77 -5.08 24.42
N LEU A 299 8.83 -4.83 23.49
CA LEU A 299 8.97 -5.24 22.10
C LEU A 299 9.84 -4.23 21.33
N GLU A 300 10.57 -4.72 20.33
CA GLU A 300 11.22 -3.87 19.33
C GLU A 300 10.80 -4.36 17.94
N PHE A 301 10.44 -3.42 17.07
CA PHE A 301 9.94 -3.70 15.73
C PHE A 301 10.96 -3.21 14.70
N GLU A 302 11.65 -4.15 14.05
CA GLU A 302 12.58 -3.86 12.96
C GLU A 302 11.83 -3.94 11.61
N VAL A 303 11.88 -2.88 10.83
CA VAL A 303 11.27 -2.83 9.50
C VAL A 303 12.11 -3.63 8.51
N LEU A 304 11.59 -4.77 8.05
CA LEU A 304 12.25 -5.56 7.02
C LEU A 304 12.03 -5.00 5.62
N ASP A 305 10.82 -4.48 5.40
CA ASP A 305 10.35 -4.01 4.11
C ASP A 305 9.23 -2.97 4.31
N ALA A 306 9.33 -1.86 3.58
CA ALA A 306 8.37 -0.76 3.63
C ALA A 306 8.44 0.02 2.30
N ASP A 307 7.30 0.54 1.88
CA ASP A 307 7.20 1.52 0.80
C ASP A 307 6.93 2.92 1.41
N PRO A 308 6.92 4.01 0.61
CA PRO A 308 6.72 5.37 1.15
C PRO A 308 5.37 5.59 1.87
N ARG A 309 4.39 4.70 1.68
CA ARG A 309 3.03 4.83 2.20
C ARG A 309 2.73 3.87 3.33
N ARG A 310 3.39 2.71 3.39
CA ARG A 310 3.13 1.68 4.39
C ARG A 310 4.33 0.79 4.68
N VAL A 311 4.32 0.24 5.90
CA VAL A 311 5.16 -0.90 6.26
C VAL A 311 4.61 -2.16 5.59
N LYS A 312 5.48 -3.03 5.08
CA LYS A 312 5.09 -4.32 4.47
C LYS A 312 5.43 -5.50 5.35
N ARG A 313 6.66 -5.55 5.89
CA ARG A 313 7.11 -6.65 6.75
C ARG A 313 7.94 -6.13 7.92
N LEU A 314 7.75 -6.78 9.06
CA LEU A 314 8.36 -6.45 10.33
C LEU A 314 9.04 -7.68 10.91
N ARG A 315 10.14 -7.47 11.63
CA ARG A 315 10.68 -8.43 12.60
C ARG A 315 10.39 -7.90 14.00
N VAL A 316 9.74 -8.73 14.81
CA VAL A 316 9.40 -8.44 16.20
C VAL A 316 10.42 -9.12 17.11
N HIS A 317 11.14 -8.31 17.87
CA HIS A 317 12.06 -8.74 18.91
C HIS A 317 11.37 -8.59 20.27
N ARG A 318 11.62 -9.53 21.18
CA ARG A 318 11.25 -9.38 22.60
C ARG A 318 12.52 -9.10 23.39
N ARG A 319 12.65 -7.94 24.02
CA ARG A 319 13.73 -7.71 24.98
C ARG A 319 13.56 -8.70 26.12
N THR A 320 14.46 -9.67 26.19
CA THR A 320 14.72 -10.38 27.45
C THR A 320 15.40 -9.38 28.36
N PHE A 321 14.69 -8.92 29.41
CA PHE A 321 15.37 -8.29 30.54
C PHE A 321 16.30 -9.33 31.15
N ALA A 322 17.60 -9.21 30.90
CA ALA A 322 18.59 -9.85 31.75
C ALA A 322 18.44 -9.22 33.14
N PRO A 323 18.18 -10.01 34.21
CA PRO A 323 18.15 -9.45 35.55
C PRO A 323 19.53 -8.85 35.85
N GLU A 324 19.56 -7.60 36.30
CA GLU A 324 20.77 -6.97 36.81
C GLU A 324 21.40 -7.92 37.84
N ALA A 325 22.60 -8.40 37.53
CA ALA A 325 23.38 -9.18 38.45
C ALA A 325 23.72 -8.28 39.64
N GLU A 326 23.04 -8.52 40.77
CA GLU A 326 23.57 -8.16 42.08
C GLU A 326 24.97 -8.76 42.22
N ALA A 327 26.00 -7.93 42.08
CA ALA A 327 27.37 -8.31 42.38
C ALA A 327 28.17 -7.09 42.87
N GLY A 328 28.23 -6.97 44.20
CA GLY A 328 29.49 -6.64 44.86
C GLY A 328 29.58 -5.28 45.50
N ASP A 329 28.88 -5.11 46.62
CA ASP A 329 29.38 -4.29 47.71
C ASP A 329 30.74 -4.88 48.15
N ASN A 330 31.85 -4.28 47.71
CA ASN A 330 33.18 -4.61 48.24
C ASN A 330 34.01 -3.34 48.43
N GLN A 331 33.64 -2.61 49.47
CA GLN A 331 34.45 -1.57 50.06
C GLN A 331 35.52 -2.22 50.96
N ALA A 332 36.74 -2.44 50.45
CA ALA A 332 37.97 -2.43 51.27
C ALA A 332 39.26 -2.59 50.44
N ASN A 333 40.10 -1.55 50.56
CA ASN A 333 41.56 -1.64 50.74
C ASN A 333 42.49 -1.60 49.50
N ALA A 334 43.02 -0.41 49.19
CA ALA A 334 44.42 -0.22 48.74
C ALA A 334 44.89 1.23 49.01
N PRO A 335 46.18 1.47 49.30
CA PRO A 335 46.65 2.62 50.07
C PRO A 335 46.94 3.89 49.24
N ARG A 336 46.94 5.04 49.93
CA ARG A 336 47.32 6.36 49.41
C ARG A 336 48.77 6.38 48.92
N PRO A 337 49.09 7.03 47.78
CA PRO A 337 50.45 7.44 47.50
C PRO A 337 50.78 8.73 48.26
N GLU A 338 52.00 8.74 48.80
CA GLU A 338 52.60 9.80 49.61
C GLU A 338 52.76 11.12 48.84
N SER A 339 52.60 12.22 49.58
CA SER A 339 53.02 13.55 49.19
C SER A 339 54.55 13.62 49.13
N ALA A 340 55.10 13.97 47.97
CA ALA A 340 56.45 14.52 47.87
C ALA A 340 56.34 16.01 47.52
N ALA A 341 56.82 16.84 48.42
CA ALA A 341 57.10 18.25 48.22
C ALA A 341 58.60 18.50 48.43
N ALA A 342 59.13 19.46 47.68
CA ALA A 342 60.50 20.02 47.66
C ALA A 342 61.56 19.12 46.99
N GLU A 343 62.47 19.61 46.13
CA GLU A 343 63.07 20.96 46.01
C GLU A 343 63.05 21.55 44.59
#